data_AF-A0A9X6QV97-F1
#
_entry.id   AF-A0A9X6QV97-F1
#
_cell.length_a   1.000
_cell.length_b   1.000
_cell.length_c   1.000
_cell.angle_alpha   90.00
_cell.angle_beta   90.00
_cell.angle_gamma   90.00
#
_symmetry.space_group_name_H-M   'P 1'
#
loop_
_entity.id
_entity.type
_entity.pdbx_description
1 polymer ?
#
loop_
_entity_poly.entity_id
_entity_poly.type
_entity_poly.pdbx_seq_one_letter_code
_entity_poly.pdbx_strand_id
1 'polypeptide(L)'
;MERLDGIYRDRMLMVILFMFSSITFLIIDIGLEYLKEFSPFVIFMRFAIIIAPVIMLLSVGGIIATSILIEQAKNEIEKNKAEGKI
;
A
#
# COMPACT_ATOMS: atom_id res chain seq x y z
N MET A 1 -20.39 -12.60 -1.21
CA MET A 1 -19.17 -12.66 -0.37
C MET A 1 -17.90 -12.46 -1.19
N GLU A 2 -17.79 -13.08 -2.37
CA GLU A 2 -16.62 -12.99 -3.27
C GLU A 2 -16.11 -11.55 -3.58
N ARG A 3 -17.03 -10.58 -3.72
CA ARG A 3 -16.67 -9.16 -3.93
C ARG A 3 -16.02 -8.51 -2.71
N LEU A 4 -16.42 -8.90 -1.50
CA LEU A 4 -15.86 -8.37 -0.25
C LEU A 4 -14.46 -8.95 -0.02
N ASP A 5 -14.29 -10.25 -0.25
CA ASP A 5 -13.01 -10.95 -0.14
C ASP A 5 -11.97 -10.38 -1.13
N GLY A 6 -12.41 -10.01 -2.34
CA GLY A 6 -11.57 -9.30 -3.31
C GLY A 6 -11.04 -7.96 -2.77
N ILE A 7 -11.90 -7.14 -2.17
CA ILE A 7 -11.50 -5.83 -1.61
C ILE A 7 -10.56 -6.01 -0.41
N TYR A 8 -10.79 -7.04 0.43
CA TYR A 8 -9.87 -7.37 1.52
C TYR A 8 -8.49 -7.79 1.03
N ARG A 9 -8.43 -8.62 -0.03
CA ARG A 9 -7.18 -9.01 -0.67
C ARG A 9 -6.43 -7.81 -1.24
N ASP A 10 -7.14 -6.90 -1.92
CA ASP A 10 -6.54 -5.71 -2.50
C ASP A 10 -5.97 -4.78 -1.42
N ARG A 11 -6.71 -4.58 -0.32
CA ARG A 11 -6.20 -3.84 0.86
C ARG A 11 -4.94 -4.50 1.41
N MET A 12 -4.93 -5.82 1.55
CA MET A 12 -3.77 -6.55 2.06
C MET A 12 -2.55 -6.40 1.16
N LEU A 13 -2.72 -6.46 -0.17
CA LEU A 13 -1.65 -6.22 -1.13
C LEU A 13 -1.09 -4.80 -1.02
N MET A 14 -1.94 -3.79 -0.81
CA MET A 14 -1.49 -2.40 -0.61
C MET A 14 -0.72 -2.23 0.71
N VAL A 15 -1.12 -2.92 1.79
CA VAL A 15 -0.37 -2.95 3.06
C VAL A 15 1.00 -3.59 2.86
N ILE A 16 1.07 -4.72 2.15
CA ILE A 16 2.34 -5.39 1.84
C ILE A 16 3.24 -4.48 1.01
N LEU A 17 2.69 -3.81 -0.01
CA LEU A 17 3.42 -2.87 -0.85
C LEU A 17 3.98 -1.70 -0.04
N PHE A 18 3.19 -1.15 0.89
CA PHE A 18 3.62 -0.09 1.81
C PHE A 18 4.79 -0.54 2.68
N MET A 19 4.70 -1.72 3.27
CA MET A 19 5.76 -2.29 4.12
C MET A 19 7.04 -2.55 3.33
N PHE A 20 6.91 -3.15 2.15
CA PHE A 20 8.02 -3.43 1.25
C PHE A 20 8.73 -2.13 0.82
N SER A 21 7.96 -1.12 0.44
CA SER A 21 8.50 0.19 0.05
C SER A 21 9.20 0.89 1.21
N SER A 22 8.64 0.82 2.42
CA SER A 22 9.25 1.38 3.64
C SER A 22 10.60 0.74 3.95
N ILE A 23 10.67 -0.60 3.92
CA ILE A 23 11.91 -1.34 4.18
C ILE A 23 12.95 -1.03 3.10
N THR A 24 12.53 -1.03 1.83
CA THR A 24 13.41 -0.74 0.70
C THR A 24 13.99 0.68 0.79
N PHE A 25 13.15 1.67 1.14
CA PHE A 25 13.61 3.04 1.38
C PHE A 25 14.70 3.09 2.45
N LEU A 26 14.49 2.41 3.58
CA LEU A 26 15.42 2.37 4.70
C LEU A 26 16.76 1.70 4.31
N ILE A 27 16.71 0.61 3.56
CA ILE A 27 17.91 -0.07 3.03
C ILE A 27 18.69 0.85 2.08
N ILE A 28 17.99 1.57 1.19
CA ILE A 28 18.65 2.45 0.22
C ILE A 28 19.25 3.68 0.91
N ASP A 29 18.55 4.24 1.89
CA ASP A 29 19.03 5.40 2.67
C ASP A 29 20.33 5.07 3.41
N ILE A 30 20.35 3.93 4.11
CA ILE A 30 21.57 3.39 4.73
C ILE A 30 22.62 3.10 3.64
N GLY A 31 22.24 2.41 2.57
CA GLY A 31 23.16 2.02 1.49
C GLY A 31 23.85 3.22 0.83
N LEU A 32 23.15 4.34 0.65
CA LEU A 32 23.71 5.59 0.14
C LEU A 32 24.77 6.19 1.04
N GLU A 33 24.68 5.97 2.36
CA GLU A 33 25.69 6.44 3.29
C GLU A 33 27.03 5.71 3.09
N TYR A 34 26.98 4.40 2.82
CA TYR A 34 28.16 3.54 2.62
C TYR A 34 28.70 3.52 1.18
N LEU A 35 27.84 3.74 0.18
CA LEU A 35 28.21 3.65 -1.24
C LEU A 35 28.58 5.00 -1.87
N LYS A 36 28.83 6.06 -1.06
CA LYS A 36 29.16 7.41 -1.54
C LYS A 36 30.30 7.45 -2.56
N GLU A 37 31.23 6.50 -2.48
CA GLU A 37 32.41 6.40 -3.35
C GLU A 37 32.09 5.78 -4.73
N PHE A 38 30.95 5.09 -4.88
CA PHE A 38 30.53 4.43 -6.12
C PHE A 38 29.51 5.28 -6.88
N SER A 39 29.99 6.32 -7.56
CA SER A 39 29.21 7.32 -8.32
C SER A 39 28.03 6.77 -9.15
N PRO A 40 28.18 5.74 -10.01
CA PRO A 40 27.05 5.22 -10.80
C PRO A 40 25.97 4.55 -9.94
N PHE A 41 26.35 3.86 -8.85
CA PHE A 41 25.39 3.23 -7.94
C PHE A 41 24.59 4.25 -7.13
N VAL A 42 25.23 5.36 -6.75
CA VAL A 42 24.58 6.47 -6.03
C VAL A 42 23.44 7.08 -6.84
N ILE A 43 23.58 7.22 -8.16
CA ILE A 43 22.54 7.79 -9.03
C ILE A 43 21.29 6.92 -9.03
N PHE A 44 21.44 5.61 -9.27
CA PHE A 44 20.30 4.66 -9.26
C PHE A 44 19.59 4.63 -7.90
N MET A 45 20.35 4.65 -6.80
CA MET A 45 19.79 4.67 -5.46
C MET A 45 19.03 5.96 -5.13
N ARG A 46 19.50 7.12 -5.61
CA ARG A 46 18.78 8.40 -5.45
C ARG A 46 17.42 8.39 -6.15
N PHE A 47 17.33 7.80 -7.35
CA PHE A 47 16.03 7.64 -8.03
C PHE A 47 15.07 6.77 -7.20
N ALA A 48 15.56 5.65 -6.68
CA ALA A 48 14.75 4.75 -5.87
C ALA A 48 14.28 5.41 -4.55
N ILE A 49 15.10 6.26 -3.94
CA ILE A 49 14.73 7.06 -2.75
C ILE A 49 13.58 8.02 -3.01
N ILE A 50 13.46 8.58 -4.22
CA ILE A 50 12.37 9.51 -4.55
C ILE A 50 11.07 8.74 -4.84
N ILE A 51 11.19 7.57 -5.47
CA ILE A 51 10.04 6.76 -5.87
C ILE A 51 9.38 6.08 -4.66
N ALA A 52 10.17 5.60 -3.69
CA ALA A 52 9.62 4.89 -2.55
C ALA A 52 8.60 5.70 -1.71
N PRO A 53 8.83 6.99 -1.37
CA PRO A 53 7.83 7.86 -0.74
C PRO A 53 6.54 8.01 -1.56
N VAL A 54 6.65 8.10 -2.88
CA VAL A 54 5.47 8.18 -3.75
C VAL A 54 4.65 6.89 -3.68
N ILE A 55 5.30 5.73 -3.73
CA ILE A 55 4.64 4.42 -3.57
C ILE A 55 4.00 4.29 -2.18
N MET A 56 4.68 4.76 -1.13
CA MET A 56 4.15 4.76 0.23
C MET A 56 2.86 5.60 0.32
N LEU A 57 2.86 6.81 -0.23
CA LEU A 57 1.68 7.69 -0.23
C LEU A 57 0.50 7.08 -1.01
N LEU A 58 0.75 6.53 -2.20
CA LEU A 58 -0.27 5.86 -3.00
C LEU A 58 -0.84 4.63 -2.29
N SER A 59 0.02 3.85 -1.62
CA SER A 59 -0.40 2.68 -0.85
C SER A 59 -1.30 3.07 0.32
N VAL A 60 -0.94 4.12 1.06
CA VAL A 60 -1.79 4.66 2.14
C VAL A 60 -3.13 5.15 1.61
N GLY A 61 -3.14 5.90 0.51
CA GLY A 61 -4.37 6.35 -0.14
C GLY A 61 -5.28 5.18 -0.56
N GLY A 62 -4.69 4.13 -1.13
CA GLY A 62 -5.41 2.92 -1.51
C GLY A 62 -5.97 2.14 -0.31
N ILE A 63 -5.22 2.05 0.80
CA ILE A 63 -5.69 1.41 2.04
C ILE A 63 -6.90 2.15 2.61
N ILE A 64 -6.87 3.48 2.61
CA ILE A 64 -8.00 4.30 3.08
C ILE A 64 -9.22 4.08 2.18
N ALA A 65 -9.04 4.18 0.86
CA ALA A 65 -10.13 4.00 -0.10
C ALA A 65 -10.77 2.62 0.01
N THR A 66 -9.97 1.55 0.07
CA THR A 66 -10.47 0.18 0.23
C THR A 66 -11.15 -0.04 1.59
N SER A 67 -10.68 0.62 2.66
CA SER A 67 -11.33 0.56 3.98
C SER A 67 -12.73 1.17 3.95
N ILE A 68 -12.90 2.31 3.27
CA ILE A 68 -14.22 2.94 3.08
C ILE A 68 -15.14 2.02 2.26
N LEU A 69 -14.63 1.41 1.18
CA LEU A 69 -15.40 0.47 0.36
C LEU A 69 -15.86 -0.76 1.14
N ILE A 70 -15.02 -1.30 2.03
CA ILE A 70 -15.37 -2.41 2.92
C ILE A 70 -16.51 -2.01 3.86
N GLU A 71 -16.42 -0.81 4.45
CA GLU A 71 -17.44 -0.31 5.38
C GLU A 71 -18.79 -0.09 4.68
N GLN A 72 -18.78 0.51 3.49
CA GLN A 72 -19.98 0.67 2.66
C GLN A 72 -20.61 -0.68 2.31
N ALA A 73 -19.80 -1.64 1.86
CA ALA A 73 -20.30 -2.97 1.49
C ALA A 73 -20.86 -3.74 2.71
N LYS A 74 -20.28 -3.57 3.90
CA LYS A 74 -20.82 -4.15 5.14
C LYS A 74 -22.18 -3.55 5.51
N ASN A 75 -22.29 -2.22 5.48
CA ASN A 75 -23.55 -1.53 5.78
C ASN A 75 -24.66 -1.93 4.80
N GLU A 76 -24.33 -2.14 3.53
CA GLU A 76 -25.28 -2.60 2.52
C GLU A 76 -25.77 -4.04 2.77
N ILE A 77 -24.87 -4.93 3.21
CA ILE A 77 -25.23 -6.30 3.61
C ILE A 77 -26.14 -6.30 4.84
N GLU A 78 -25.81 -5.51 5.86
CA GLU A 78 -26.62 -5.40 7.09
C GLU A 78 -28.01 -4.85 6.81
N LYS A 79 -28.10 -3.82 5.96
CA LYS A 79 -29.39 -3.25 5.51
C LYS A 79 -30.23 -4.28 4.77
N ASN A 80 -29.65 -5.01 3.82
CA ASN A 80 -30.38 -6.02 3.06
C ASN A 80 -30.89 -7.18 3.94
N LYS A 81 -30.13 -7.55 4.98
CA LYS A 81 -30.54 -8.53 5.99
C LYS A 81 -31.68 -8.00 6.87
N ALA A 82 -31.63 -6.73 7.28
CA ALA A 82 -32.71 -6.11 8.06
C ALA A 82 -34.03 -5.97 7.25
N GLU A 83 -33.93 -5.78 5.94
CA GLU A 83 -35.06 -5.72 5.01
C GLU A 83 -35.59 -7.10 4.57
N GLY A 84 -34.99 -8.20 5.05
CA GLY A 84 -35.42 -9.57 4.72
C GLY A 84 -35.22 -9.95 3.24
N LYS A 85 -34.36 -9.22 2.52
CA LYS A 85 -34.04 -9.48 1.10
C LYS A 85 -32.97 -10.56 0.93
N ILE A 86 -32.36 -11.00 2.04
CA ILE A 86 -31.34 -12.05 2.15
C ILE A 86 -31.49 -12.73 3.51
#